data_AF-A0A356L2I0-F1
#
_entry.id   AF-A0A356L2I0-F1
#
_cell.length_a   1.000
_cell.length_b   1.000
_cell.length_c   1.000
_cell.angle_alpha   90.00
_cell.angle_beta   90.00
_cell.angle_gamma   90.00
#
_symmetry.space_group_name_H-M   'P 1'
#
loop_
_entity.id
_entity.type
_entity.pdbx_description
1 polymer ?
#
loop_
_entity_poly.entity_id
_entity_poly.type
_entity_poly.pdbx_seq_one_letter_code
_entity_poly.pdbx_strand_id
1 'polypeptide(L)' 'MKKFSTKAIVSLSVLVALQVILTRFCSFSAWNVRIGFGFTALVIAAIFHGPVAAALVGGLGDLIGAIAFPTGSY' A
#
# COMPACT_ATOMS: atom_id res chain seq x y z
N MET A 1 -19.99 13.97 -2.63
CA MET A 1 -18.60 13.45 -2.68
C MET A 1 -17.72 14.34 -1.80
N LYS A 2 -17.11 13.80 -0.74
CA LYS A 2 -16.20 14.58 0.13
C LYS A 2 -14.91 14.83 -0.67
N LYS A 3 -14.57 16.10 -0.94
CA LYS A 3 -13.34 16.45 -1.65
C LYS A 3 -12.14 16.13 -0.78
N PHE A 4 -11.15 15.44 -1.32
CA PHE A 4 -9.87 15.26 -0.63
C PHE A 4 -9.17 16.61 -0.52
N SER A 5 -8.84 17.01 0.71
CA SER A 5 -7.95 18.15 0.94
C SER A 5 -6.53 17.80 0.51
N THR A 6 -5.73 18.79 0.14
CA THR A 6 -4.30 18.62 -0.18
C THR A 6 -3.55 17.87 0.92
N LYS A 7 -3.87 18.15 2.19
CA LYS A 7 -3.28 17.43 3.34
C LYS A 7 -3.62 15.94 3.34
N ALA A 8 -4.85 15.59 2.97
CA ALA A 8 -5.28 14.20 2.88
C ALA A 8 -4.58 13.48 1.72
N ILE A 9 -4.43 14.14 0.57
CA ILE A 9 -3.70 13.58 -0.58
C ILE A 9 -2.25 13.29 -0.20
N VAL A 10 -1.55 14.26 0.41
CA VAL A 10 -0.16 14.07 0.85
C VAL A 10 -0.05 12.91 1.84
N SER A 11 -0.96 12.84 2.82
CA SER A 11 -0.99 11.73 3.78
C SER A 11 -1.20 10.38 3.10
N LEU A 12 -2.11 10.27 2.13
CA LEU A 12 -2.35 9.04 1.39
C LEU A 12 -1.16 8.65 0.50
N SER A 13 -0.48 9.62 -0.13
CA SER A 13 0.73 9.35 -0.91
C SER A 13 1.85 8.75 -0.07
N VAL A 14 2.03 9.23 1.18
CA VAL A 14 2.99 8.64 2.13
C VAL A 14 2.58 7.21 2.51
N LEU A 15 1.28 6.96 2.71
CA LEU A 15 0.78 5.61 3.01
C LEU A 15 0.95 4.65 1.81
N VAL A 16 0.78 5.13 0.58
CA VAL A 16 1.11 4.35 -0.65
C VAL A 16 2.59 3.98 -0.66
N ALA A 17 3.48 4.95 -0.45
CA ALA A 17 4.92 4.69 -0.41
C ALA A 17 5.28 3.68 0.69
N LEU A 18 4.67 3.80 1.87
CA LEU A 18 4.85 2.86 2.97
C LEU A 18 4.35 1.45 2.61
N GLN A 19 3.18 1.34 1.97
CA GLN A 19 2.61 0.06 1.51
C GLN A 19 3.57 -0.64 0.55
N VAL A 20 4.17 0.09 -0.40
CA VAL A 20 5.18 -0.43 -1.32
C VAL A 20 6.41 -0.91 -0.55
N ILE A 21 6.94 -0.11 0.37
CA ILE A 21 8.15 -0.47 1.14
C ILE A 21 7.90 -1.74 1.96
N LEU A 22 6.78 -1.82 2.67
CA LEU A 22 6.44 -2.97 3.51
C LEU A 22 6.22 -4.25 2.68
N THR A 23 5.59 -4.11 1.51
CA THR A 23 5.31 -5.25 0.62
C THR A 23 6.56 -5.75 -0.09
N ARG A 24 7.47 -4.86 -0.49
CA ARG A 24 8.62 -5.20 -1.32
C ARG A 24 9.86 -5.56 -0.51
N PHE A 25 10.13 -4.84 0.58
CA PHE A 25 11.38 -4.97 1.35
C PHE A 25 11.20 -5.66 2.70
N CYS A 26 10.08 -5.43 3.39
CA CYS A 26 9.86 -6.02 4.72
C CYS A 26 9.13 -7.36 4.69
N SER A 27 8.64 -7.79 3.52
CA SER A 27 7.99 -9.09 3.36
C SER A 27 9.03 -10.19 3.20
N PHE A 28 8.84 -11.32 3.88
CA PHE A 28 9.75 -12.47 3.80
C PHE A 28 9.04 -13.73 3.32
N SER A 29 9.79 -14.56 2.59
CA SER A 29 9.31 -15.83 2.08
C SER A 29 9.77 -16.95 3.01
N ALA A 30 8.83 -17.69 3.58
CA ALA A 30 9.06 -19.01 4.17
C ALA A 30 8.84 -20.09 3.10
N TRP A 31 9.28 -21.33 3.38
CA TRP A 31 9.25 -22.53 2.53
C TRP A 31 8.33 -22.43 1.28
N ASN A 32 7.02 -22.25 1.47
CA ASN A 32 6.04 -22.08 0.38
C ASN A 32 5.15 -20.84 0.51
N VAL A 33 5.39 -19.98 1.50
CA VAL A 33 4.45 -18.93 1.90
C VAL A 33 5.17 -17.60 2.02
N ARG A 34 4.65 -16.58 1.34
CA ARG A 34 5.10 -15.20 1.53
C ARG A 34 4.27 -14.55 2.63
N ILE A 35 4.94 -14.09 3.68
CA ILE A 35 4.32 -13.31 4.74
C ILE A 35 4.59 -11.84 4.45
N GLY A 36 3.53 -11.08 4.18
CA GLY A 36 3.60 -9.68 3.80
C GLY A 36 3.04 -8.73 4.85
N PHE A 37 3.69 -7.58 5.02
CA PHE A 37 3.27 -6.53 5.97
C PHE A 37 2.61 -5.32 5.28
N GLY A 38 2.35 -5.40 3.97
CA GLY A 38 1.71 -4.32 3.20
C GLY A 38 0.34 -3.90 3.73
N PHE A 39 -0.39 -4.83 4.37
CA PHE A 39 -1.71 -4.58 4.94
C PHE A 39 -1.71 -3.49 6.01
N THR A 40 -0.59 -3.27 6.71
CA THR A 40 -0.49 -2.29 7.80
C THR A 40 -0.80 -0.88 7.30
N ALA A 41 -0.23 -0.49 6.16
CA ALA A 41 -0.49 0.83 5.57
C ALA A 41 -1.94 0.98 5.10
N LEU A 42 -2.55 -0.10 4.58
CA LEU A 42 -3.97 -0.15 4.23
C LEU A 42 -4.87 0.10 5.44
N VAL A 43 -4.60 -0.59 6.55
CA VAL A 43 -5.40 -0.50 7.78
C VAL A 43 -5.30 0.90 8.35
N ILE A 44 -4.10 1.50 8.38
CA ILE A 44 -3.91 2.89 8.78
C ILE A 44 -4.73 3.82 7.88
N ALA A 45 -4.68 3.65 6.56
CA ALA A 45 -5.49 4.44 5.63
C ALA A 45 -7.01 4.30 5.89
N ALA A 46 -7.47 3.09 6.20
CA ALA A 46 -8.87 2.81 6.48
C ALA A 46 -9.35 3.50 7.77
N ILE A 47 -8.54 3.43 8.83
CA ILE A 47 -8.87 4.01 10.14
C ILE A 47 -8.97 5.53 10.04
N PHE A 48 -8.04 6.20 9.35
CA PHE A 48 -7.96 7.66 9.33
C PHE A 48 -8.74 8.32 8.19
N HIS A 49 -8.82 7.67 7.02
CA HIS A 49 -9.39 8.26 5.80
C HIS A 49 -10.57 7.47 5.22
N GLY A 50 -10.93 6.34 5.84
CA GLY A 50 -12.07 5.51 5.46
C GLY A 50 -11.76 4.46 4.38
N PRO A 51 -12.74 3.61 4.05
CA PRO A 51 -12.54 2.43 3.21
C PRO A 51 -12.13 2.76 1.77
N VAL A 52 -12.66 3.85 1.20
CA VAL A 52 -12.31 4.29 -0.16
C VAL A 52 -10.84 4.69 -0.24
N ALA A 53 -10.33 5.39 0.77
CA ALA A 53 -8.94 5.79 0.81
C ALA A 53 -8.01 4.58 0.98
N ALA A 54 -8.41 3.57 1.77
CA ALA A 54 -7.67 2.32 1.89
C ALA A 54 -7.62 1.54 0.56
N ALA A 55 -8.74 1.48 -0.17
CA ALA A 55 -8.79 0.86 -1.49
C ALA A 55 -7.85 1.56 -2.48
N LEU A 56 -7.79 2.90 -2.44
CA LEU A 56 -6.85 3.68 -3.25
C LEU A 56 -5.40 3.40 -2.86
N VAL A 57 -5.08 3.38 -1.56
CA VAL A 57 -3.73 3.10 -1.06
C VAL A 57 -3.26 1.72 -1.49
N GLY A 58 -4.14 0.71 -1.37
CA GLY A 58 -3.85 -0.66 -1.80
C GLY A 58 -3.67 -0.79 -3.30
N GLY A 59 -4.66 -0.34 -4.07
CA GLY A 59 -4.63 -0.47 -5.53
C GLY A 59 -3.44 0.28 -6.16
N LEU A 60 -3.17 1.50 -5.72
CA LEU A 60 -2.03 2.28 -6.23
C LEU A 60 -0.70 1.72 -5.74
N GLY A 61 -0.62 1.31 -4.47
CA GLY A 61 0.59 0.73 -3.92
C GLY A 61 0.98 -0.58 -4.61
N ASP A 62 0.02 -1.45 -4.89
CA ASP A 62 0.27 -2.70 -5.62
C ASP A 62 0.69 -2.43 -7.07
N LEU A 63 0.03 -1.50 -7.76
CA LEU A 63 0.37 -1.11 -9.13
C LEU A 63 1.79 -0.53 -9.21
N ILE A 64 2.10 0.45 -8.37
CA ILE A 64 3.42 1.09 -8.33
C ILE A 64 4.48 0.06 -7.93
N GLY A 65 4.21 -0.74 -6.92
CA GLY A 65 5.10 -1.79 -6.46
C GLY A 65 5.37 -2.84 -7.53
N ALA A 66 4.35 -3.23 -8.30
CA ALA A 66 4.50 -4.22 -9.37
C ALA A 66 5.37 -3.70 -10.52
N ILE A 67 5.22 -2.42 -10.89
CA ILE A 67 5.99 -1.79 -11.97
C ILE A 67 7.43 -1.50 -11.53
N ALA A 68 7.62 -0.92 -10.35
CA ALA A 68 8.93 -0.48 -9.88
C ALA A 68 9.78 -1.64 -9.32
N PHE A 69 9.14 -2.63 -8.68
CA PHE A 69 9.80 -3.73 -7.98
C PHE A 69 9.12 -5.08 -8.28
N PRO A 70 9.21 -5.56 -9.53
CA PRO A 70 8.56 -6.80 -9.95
C PRO A 70 9.11 -7.99 -9.14
N THR A 71 8.20 -8.84 -8.66
CA THR A 71 8.50 -10.07 -7.91
C THR A 71 7.92 -11.32 -8.59
N GLY A 72 7.18 -11.14 -9.69
CA GLY A 72 6.69 -12.24 -10.52
C GLY A 72 7.79 -12.79 -11.42
N SER A 73 7.60 -14.00 -11.92
CA SER A 73 8.58 -14.70 -12.77
C SER A 73 8.73 -14.13 -14.19
N TYR A 74 7.94 -13.12 -14.56
CA TYR A 74 7.89 -12.53 -15.90
C TYR A 74 7.78 -11.02 -15.80
#